data_AF-A0A962NWJ5-F1
#
_entry.id   AF-A0A962NWJ5-F1
#
_cell.length_a   1.000
_cell.length_b   1.000
_cell.length_c   1.000
_cell.angle_alpha   90.00
_cell.angle_beta   90.00
_cell.angle_gamma   90.00
#
_symmetry.space_group_name_H-M   'P 1'
#
loop_
_entity.id
_entity.type
_entity.pdbx_description
1 polymer ?
#
loop_
_entity_poly.entity_id
_entity_poly.type
_entity_poly.pdbx_seq_one_letter_code
_entity_poly.pdbx_strand_id
1 'polypeptide(L)'
;MSTHDDEQLENLKRFWQDYGTPIIVGASIALAVFAGWRYWQQDKLQTATIAANSYQASQDAYQKLAVNPEDKAANTDLQREAQKLLQEYPATPYASNAALLLAKRAIELKDYKEAEKQLRFVLNQEK
;
A
#
# COMPACT_ATOMS: atom_id res chain seq x y z
N MET A 1 -18.78 8.74 57.66
CA MET A 1 -17.85 8.38 56.57
C MET A 1 -18.45 8.81 55.23
N SER A 2 -18.80 10.10 55.08
CA SER A 2 -19.57 10.58 53.90
C SER A 2 -19.24 11.99 53.43
N THR A 3 -18.44 12.78 54.17
CA THR A 3 -18.11 14.16 53.76
C THR A 3 -17.00 14.23 52.71
N HIS A 4 -16.18 13.18 52.60
CA HIS A 4 -15.08 13.15 51.63
C HIS A 4 -15.58 12.91 50.20
N ASP A 5 -16.69 12.19 50.04
CA ASP A 5 -17.27 11.89 48.73
C ASP A 5 -17.95 13.13 48.13
N ASP A 6 -18.60 13.95 48.95
CA ASP A 6 -19.29 15.17 48.51
C ASP A 6 -18.32 16.25 48.04
N GLU A 7 -17.21 16.48 48.76
CA GLU A 7 -16.18 17.47 48.37
C GLU A 7 -15.46 17.07 47.07
N GLN A 8 -15.21 15.78 46.85
CA GLN A 8 -14.59 15.31 45.60
C GLN A 8 -15.53 15.49 44.40
N LEU A 9 -16.83 15.27 44.59
CA LEU A 9 -17.83 15.50 43.55
C LEU A 9 -17.90 16.97 43.14
N GLU A 10 -17.87 17.88 44.13
CA GLU A 10 -17.95 19.32 43.89
C GLU A 10 -16.70 19.85 43.19
N ASN A 11 -15.51 19.36 43.57
CA ASN A 11 -14.25 19.69 42.91
C ASN A 11 -14.21 19.20 41.45
N LEU A 12 -14.71 17.98 41.18
CA LEU A 12 -14.81 17.46 39.82
C LEU A 12 -15.77 18.29 38.96
N LYS A 13 -16.90 18.73 39.54
CA LYS A 13 -17.90 19.55 38.86
C LYS A 13 -17.34 20.93 38.50
N ARG A 14 -16.59 21.56 39.41
CA ARG A 14 -15.89 22.83 39.15
C ARG A 14 -14.80 22.67 38.10
N PHE A 15 -13.98 21.63 38.20
CA PHE A 15 -12.97 21.33 37.18
C PHE A 15 -13.59 21.19 35.79
N TRP A 16 -14.73 20.49 35.69
CA TRP A 16 -15.41 20.32 34.40
C TRP A 16 -16.08 21.60 33.90
N GLN A 17 -16.57 22.48 34.79
CA GLN A 17 -17.04 23.80 34.40
C GLN A 17 -15.90 24.72 33.93
N ASP A 18 -14.75 24.65 34.58
CA ASP A 18 -13.60 25.52 34.29
C ASP A 18 -12.82 25.04 33.05
N TYR A 19 -12.72 23.73 32.82
CA TYR A 19 -11.86 23.13 31.79
C TYR A 19 -12.57 22.20 30.79
N GLY A 20 -13.87 21.95 30.94
CA GLY A 20 -14.60 21.02 30.06
C GLY A 20 -14.58 21.45 28.58
N THR A 21 -14.77 22.74 28.30
CA THR A 21 -14.74 23.28 26.94
C THR A 21 -13.38 23.06 26.24
N PRO A 22 -12.23 23.51 26.79
CA PRO A 22 -10.94 23.27 26.15
C PRO A 22 -10.57 21.78 26.05
N ILE A 23 -11.00 20.94 27.01
CA ILE A 23 -10.79 19.48 26.93
C ILE A 23 -11.55 18.88 25.76
N ILE A 24 -12.83 19.23 25.57
CA ILE A 24 -13.64 18.72 24.46
C ILE A 24 -13.09 19.22 23.12
N VAL A 25 -12.68 20.49 23.04
CA VAL A 25 -12.08 21.05 21.82
C VAL A 25 -10.77 20.34 21.48
N GLY A 26 -9.88 20.16 22.47
CA GLY A 26 -8.62 19.45 22.29
C GLY A 26 -8.81 18.00 21.88
N ALA A 27 -9.75 17.29 22.51
CA ALA A 27 -10.12 15.93 22.14
C ALA A 27 -10.66 15.85 20.71
N SER A 28 -11.50 16.80 20.31
CA SER A 28 -12.06 16.86 18.96
C SER A 28 -10.98 17.06 17.89
N ILE A 29 -10.02 17.94 18.15
CA ILE A 29 -8.86 18.16 17.26
C ILE A 29 -8.00 16.90 17.18
N ALA A 30 -7.71 16.27 18.32
CA ALA A 30 -6.92 15.03 18.35
C ALA A 30 -7.58 13.91 17.53
N LEU A 31 -8.90 13.75 17.65
CA LEU A 31 -9.68 12.79 16.87
C LEU A 31 -9.64 13.12 15.37
N ALA A 32 -9.76 14.40 15.00
CA ALA A 32 -9.69 14.81 13.60
C ALA A 32 -8.32 14.50 12.97
N VAL A 33 -7.24 14.81 13.68
CA VAL A 33 -5.87 14.49 13.23
C VAL A 33 -5.67 12.98 13.12
N PHE A 34 -6.11 12.22 14.13
CA PHE A 34 -5.99 10.76 14.14
C PHE A 34 -6.77 10.12 12.99
N ALA A 35 -8.02 10.55 12.76
CA ALA A 35 -8.84 10.08 11.66
C ALA A 35 -8.21 10.40 10.30
N GLY A 36 -7.68 11.61 10.13
CA GLY A 36 -6.98 12.02 8.90
C GLY A 36 -5.75 11.15 8.61
N TRP A 37 -4.89 10.93 9.62
CA TRP A 37 -3.74 10.02 9.48
C TRP A 37 -4.18 8.60 9.15
N ARG A 38 -5.18 8.08 9.88
CA ARG A 38 -5.67 6.71 9.71
C ARG A 38 -6.24 6.48 8.31
N TYR A 39 -6.96 7.47 7.78
CA TYR A 39 -7.51 7.46 6.43
C TYR A 39 -6.40 7.40 5.38
N TRP A 40 -5.40 8.28 5.50
CA TRP A 40 -4.24 8.28 4.60
C TRP A 40 -3.46 6.95 4.65
N GLN A 41 -3.27 6.38 5.84
CA GLN A 41 -2.58 5.11 6.01
C GLN A 41 -3.36 3.94 5.41
N GLN A 42 -4.69 3.95 5.49
CA GLN A 42 -5.54 2.89 4.94
C GLN A 42 -5.44 2.82 3.42
N ASP A 43 -5.45 3.97 2.74
CA ASP A 43 -5.30 4.05 1.29
C ASP A 43 -3.97 3.44 0.81
N LYS A 44 -2.88 3.76 1.51
CA LYS A 44 -1.55 3.18 1.26
C LYS A 44 -1.54 1.66 1.48
N LEU A 45 -2.16 1.18 2.55
CA LEU A 45 -2.21 -0.25 2.87
C LEU A 45 -3.01 -1.05 1.83
N GLN A 46 -4.15 -0.49 1.40
CA GLN A 46 -5.01 -1.11 0.40
C GLN A 46 -4.31 -1.18 -0.96
N THR A 47 -3.67 -0.08 -1.37
CA THR A 47 -2.85 -0.02 -2.58
C THR A 47 -1.73 -1.06 -2.55
N ALA A 48 -0.99 -1.15 -1.45
CA ALA A 48 0.08 -2.13 -1.28
C ALA A 48 -0.45 -3.58 -1.34
N THR A 49 -1.62 -3.85 -0.77
CA THR A 49 -2.24 -5.18 -0.79
C THR A 49 -2.64 -5.60 -2.20
N ILE A 50 -3.29 -4.71 -2.96
CA ILE A 50 -3.70 -5.01 -4.34
C ILE A 50 -2.46 -5.22 -5.22
N ALA A 51 -1.44 -4.36 -5.07
CA ALA A 51 -0.18 -4.50 -5.79
C ALA A 51 0.54 -5.82 -5.43
N ALA A 52 0.59 -6.21 -4.15
CA ALA A 52 1.17 -7.48 -3.74
C ALA A 52 0.44 -8.67 -4.38
N ASN A 53 -0.89 -8.64 -4.46
CA ASN A 53 -1.68 -9.71 -5.08
C ASN A 53 -1.41 -9.84 -6.59
N SER A 54 -1.39 -8.73 -7.33
CA SER A 54 -1.04 -8.77 -8.75
C SER A 54 0.41 -9.22 -8.96
N TYR A 55 1.32 -8.84 -8.05
CA TYR A 55 2.71 -9.30 -8.13
C TYR A 55 2.79 -10.82 -7.90
N GLN A 56 2.09 -11.35 -6.90
CA GLN A 56 2.01 -12.80 -6.67
C GLN A 56 1.45 -13.53 -7.89
N ALA A 57 0.38 -13.04 -8.49
CA ALA A 57 -0.20 -13.63 -9.69
C ALA A 57 0.78 -13.62 -10.88
N SER A 58 1.57 -12.54 -11.04
CA SER A 58 2.62 -12.47 -12.05
C SER A 58 3.74 -13.50 -11.81
N GLN A 59 4.13 -13.72 -10.54
CA GLN A 59 5.11 -14.74 -10.18
C GLN A 59 4.57 -16.15 -10.47
N ASP A 60 3.33 -16.44 -10.08
CA ASP A 60 2.71 -17.75 -10.32
C ASP A 60 2.63 -18.05 -11.83
N ALA A 61 2.29 -17.05 -12.65
CA ALA A 61 2.30 -17.17 -14.10
C ALA A 61 3.72 -17.40 -14.64
N TYR A 62 4.72 -16.71 -14.12
CA TYR A 62 6.12 -16.93 -14.48
C TYR A 62 6.61 -18.33 -14.09
N GLN A 63 6.19 -18.88 -12.95
CA GLN A 63 6.54 -20.25 -12.56
C GLN A 63 5.94 -21.30 -13.50
N LYS A 64 4.72 -21.08 -14.01
CA LYS A 64 4.15 -21.94 -15.06
C LYS A 64 4.98 -21.89 -16.33
N LEU A 65 5.49 -20.72 -16.71
CA LEU A 65 6.39 -20.57 -17.86
C LEU A 65 7.75 -21.24 -17.66
N ALA A 66 8.24 -21.32 -16.42
CA ALA A 66 9.47 -22.05 -16.12
C ALA A 66 9.31 -23.56 -16.35
N VAL A 67 8.10 -24.12 -16.15
CA VAL A 67 7.79 -25.52 -16.43
C VAL A 67 7.44 -25.74 -17.90
N ASN A 68 6.63 -24.85 -18.49
CA ASN A 68 6.24 -24.89 -19.88
C ASN A 68 6.47 -23.51 -20.54
N PRO A 69 7.65 -23.28 -21.16
CA PRO A 69 8.00 -22.00 -21.75
C PRO A 69 7.09 -21.55 -22.89
N GLU A 70 6.33 -22.46 -23.51
CA GLU A 70 5.43 -22.17 -24.63
C GLU A 70 3.98 -21.95 -24.20
N ASP A 71 3.69 -21.97 -22.88
CA ASP A 71 2.35 -21.71 -22.36
C ASP A 71 1.93 -20.24 -22.64
N LYS A 72 1.11 -20.07 -23.67
CA LYS A 72 0.59 -18.78 -24.10
C LYS A 72 -0.32 -18.14 -23.06
N ALA A 73 -1.09 -18.95 -22.32
CA ALA A 73 -1.99 -18.44 -21.29
C ALA A 73 -1.18 -17.87 -20.13
N ALA A 74 -0.17 -18.62 -19.67
CA ALA A 74 0.74 -18.15 -18.62
C ALA A 74 1.54 -16.91 -19.05
N ASN A 75 1.97 -16.81 -20.32
CA ASN A 75 2.62 -15.60 -20.83
C ASN A 75 1.68 -14.40 -20.80
N THR A 76 0.43 -14.58 -21.26
CA THR A 76 -0.58 -13.53 -21.26
C THR A 76 -0.91 -13.06 -19.85
N ASP A 77 -1.06 -14.00 -18.90
CA ASP A 77 -1.32 -13.69 -17.50
C ASP A 77 -0.14 -12.93 -16.86
N LEU A 78 1.10 -13.38 -17.09
CA LEU A 78 2.30 -12.67 -16.63
C LEU A 78 2.32 -11.23 -17.17
N GLN A 79 2.11 -11.06 -18.48
CA GLN A 79 2.10 -9.72 -19.08
C GLN A 79 0.98 -8.85 -18.52
N ARG A 80 -0.24 -9.38 -18.38
CA ARG A 80 -1.38 -8.63 -17.84
C ARG A 80 -1.12 -8.16 -16.43
N GLU A 81 -0.77 -9.07 -15.51
CA GLU A 81 -0.63 -8.75 -14.10
C GLU A 81 0.59 -7.85 -13.84
N ALA A 82 1.70 -8.10 -14.53
CA ALA A 82 2.87 -7.24 -14.41
C ALA A 82 2.62 -5.84 -15.01
N GLN A 83 2.03 -5.74 -16.22
CA GLN A 83 1.72 -4.43 -16.81
C GLN A 83 0.70 -3.65 -15.98
N LYS A 84 -0.25 -4.32 -15.34
CA LYS A 84 -1.18 -3.70 -14.40
C LYS A 84 -0.42 -3.00 -13.26
N LEU A 85 0.61 -3.63 -12.70
CA LEU A 85 1.46 -3.01 -11.68
C LEU A 85 2.19 -1.78 -12.19
N LEU A 86 2.72 -1.84 -13.41
CA LEU A 86 3.44 -0.72 -14.02
C LEU A 86 2.51 0.47 -14.32
N GLN A 87 1.24 0.23 -14.63
CA GLN A 87 0.29 1.28 -15.03
C GLN A 87 -0.55 1.82 -13.86
N GLU A 88 -1.10 0.93 -13.04
CA GLU A 88 -2.01 1.30 -11.94
C GLU A 88 -1.26 1.57 -10.63
N TYR A 89 -0.13 0.90 -10.40
CA TYR A 89 0.63 0.99 -9.13
C TYR A 89 2.11 1.36 -9.32
N PRO A 90 2.46 2.33 -10.21
CA PRO A 90 3.84 2.61 -10.57
C PRO A 90 4.71 3.02 -9.39
N ALA A 91 4.16 3.72 -8.40
CA ALA A 91 4.89 4.20 -7.24
C ALA A 91 5.18 3.11 -6.19
N THR A 92 4.80 1.85 -6.44
CA THR A 92 5.03 0.75 -5.52
C THR A 92 6.31 -0.01 -5.87
N PRO A 93 7.04 -0.58 -4.89
CA PRO A 93 8.19 -1.45 -5.17
C PRO A 93 7.83 -2.67 -6.04
N TYR A 94 6.56 -3.10 -6.00
CA TYR A 94 6.04 -4.20 -6.81
C TYR A 94 6.05 -3.88 -8.30
N ALA A 95 5.90 -2.62 -8.71
CA ALA A 95 6.00 -2.24 -10.12
C ALA A 95 7.41 -2.44 -10.67
N SER A 96 8.44 -2.05 -9.90
CA SER A 96 9.84 -2.30 -10.28
C SER A 96 10.14 -3.80 -10.36
N ASN A 97 9.70 -4.59 -9.37
CA ASN A 97 9.91 -6.04 -9.40
C ASN A 97 9.18 -6.72 -10.57
N ALA A 98 7.96 -6.27 -10.88
CA ALA A 98 7.20 -6.77 -12.03
C ALA A 98 7.88 -6.42 -13.36
N ALA A 99 8.44 -5.22 -13.49
CA ALA A 99 9.22 -4.82 -14.66
C ALA A 99 10.47 -5.70 -14.82
N LEU A 100 11.17 -6.04 -13.73
CA LEU A 100 12.29 -6.98 -13.76
C LEU A 100 11.88 -8.39 -14.20
N LEU A 101 10.72 -8.87 -13.75
CA LEU A 101 10.13 -10.14 -14.19
C LEU A 101 9.84 -10.14 -15.70
N LEU A 102 9.23 -9.08 -16.21
CA LEU A 102 8.99 -8.90 -17.64
C LEU A 102 10.30 -8.83 -18.43
N ALA A 103 11.30 -8.10 -17.93
CA ALA A 103 12.61 -8.02 -18.56
C ALA A 103 13.27 -9.40 -18.65
N LYS A 104 13.26 -10.17 -17.57
CA LYS A 104 13.78 -11.54 -17.53
C LYS A 104 13.07 -12.42 -18.56
N ARG A 105 11.74 -12.35 -18.63
CA ARG A 105 10.96 -13.10 -19.62
C ARG A 105 11.29 -12.68 -21.06
N ALA A 106 11.45 -11.39 -21.31
CA ALA A 106 11.83 -10.89 -22.63
C ALA A 106 13.22 -11.39 -23.06
N ILE A 107 14.19 -11.45 -22.13
CA ILE A 107 15.52 -12.03 -22.40
C ILE A 107 15.42 -13.51 -22.78
N GLU A 108 14.60 -14.30 -22.08
CA GLU A 108 14.38 -15.71 -22.42
C GLU A 108 13.80 -15.89 -23.84
N LEU A 109 12.94 -14.96 -24.25
CA LEU A 109 12.36 -14.90 -25.59
C LEU A 109 13.28 -14.27 -26.63
N LYS A 110 14.49 -13.84 -26.23
CA LYS A 110 15.46 -13.10 -27.05
C LYS A 110 14.93 -11.76 -27.58
N ASP A 111 13.90 -11.21 -26.94
CA ASP A 111 13.39 -9.87 -27.19
C ASP A 111 14.16 -8.85 -26.32
N TYR A 112 15.38 -8.55 -26.74
CA TYR A 112 16.25 -7.62 -26.01
C TYR A 112 15.72 -6.19 -26.00
N LYS A 113 14.90 -5.82 -27.00
CA LYS A 113 14.30 -4.49 -27.08
C LYS A 113 13.26 -4.30 -25.98
N GLU A 114 12.38 -5.28 -25.80
CA GLU A 114 11.42 -5.21 -24.70
C GLU A 114 12.12 -5.33 -23.35
N ALA A 115 13.16 -6.17 -23.22
CA ALA A 115 13.95 -6.25 -22.00
C ALA A 115 14.58 -4.90 -21.61
N GLU A 116 15.20 -4.20 -22.56
CA GLU A 116 15.78 -2.86 -22.33
C GLU A 116 14.71 -1.87 -21.87
N LYS A 117 13.55 -1.85 -22.52
CA LYS A 117 12.44 -0.96 -22.16
C LYS A 117 12.00 -1.18 -20.70
N GLN A 118 11.85 -2.42 -20.29
CA GLN A 118 11.45 -2.76 -18.92
C GLN A 118 12.55 -2.41 -17.90
N LEU A 119 13.82 -2.63 -18.23
CA LEU A 119 14.95 -2.23 -17.37
C LEU A 119 15.08 -0.71 -17.23
N ARG A 120 14.84 0.04 -18.32
CA ARG A 120 14.82 1.51 -18.29
C ARG A 120 13.69 2.05 -17.40
N PHE A 121 12.54 1.38 -17.39
CA PHE A 121 11.47 1.73 -16.46
C PHE A 121 11.95 1.65 -15.01
N VAL A 122 12.63 0.57 -14.63
CA VAL A 122 13.19 0.40 -13.27
C VAL A 122 14.21 1.50 -12.94
N LEU A 123 15.11 1.82 -13.87
CA LEU A 123 16.11 2.89 -13.66
C LEU A 123 15.47 4.28 -13.49
N ASN A 124 14.32 4.51 -14.14
CA ASN A 124 13.60 5.79 -14.04
C ASN A 124 12.75 5.91 -12.76
N GLN A 125 12.47 4.80 -12.09
CA GLN A 125 11.69 4.77 -10.84
C GLN A 125 12.49 5.20 -9.60
N GLU A 126 13.82 5.11 -9.63
CA GLU A 126 14.69 5.47 -8.50
C GLU A 126 15.02 6.97 -8.40
N LYS A 127 14.15 7.87 -8.88
CA LYS A 127 14.34 9.33 -8.79
C LYS A 127 13.35 10.02 -7.87
#